data_AF-A0A1Q2HWV2-F1
#
_entry.id   AF-A0A1Q2HWV2-F1
#
_cell.length_a   1.000
_cell.length_b   1.000
_cell.length_c   1.000
_cell.angle_alpha   90.00
_cell.angle_beta   90.00
_cell.angle_gamma   90.00
#
_symmetry.space_group_name_H-M   'P 1'
#
loop_
_entity.id
_entity.type
_entity.pdbx_description
1 polymer ?
#
loop_
_entity_poly.entity_id
_entity_poly.type
_entity_poly.pdbx_seq_one_letter_code
_entity_poly.pdbx_strand_id
1 'polypeptide(L)'
;MTHRVNAKLVLDDGATFPGFLFGDAPDAAQAIQGNCTFTTDMFAYQRELTDPARSGEILVFATPQIGNVGWNSEDVAESGDGSITAAAVVVRDVSRIPSNFRSERSLEDELQNQGVTGIRGVDTRKLVRHLSKTGPQQATITVEASEEAK
;
A
#
# COMPACT_ATOMS: atom_id res chain seq x y z
N MET A 1 6.40 -8.95 18.91
CA MET A 1 5.42 -9.72 18.11
C MET A 1 4.82 -8.75 17.12
N THR A 2 5.08 -8.90 15.82
CA THR A 2 4.43 -8.06 14.81
C THR A 2 2.98 -8.51 14.70
N HIS A 3 2.05 -7.72 15.26
CA HIS A 3 0.62 -8.01 15.15
C HIS A 3 0.26 -8.02 13.66
N ARG A 4 -0.23 -9.15 13.15
CA ARG A 4 -0.72 -9.25 11.77
C ARG A 4 -2.22 -9.06 11.83
N VAL A 5 -2.69 -7.88 11.44
CA VAL A 5 -4.11 -7.62 11.28
C VAL A 5 -4.50 -8.13 9.89
N ASN A 6 -5.34 -9.17 9.85
CA ASN A 6 -5.85 -9.71 8.58
C ASN A 6 -6.71 -8.67 7.88
N ALA A 7 -6.55 -8.54 6.58
CA ALA A 7 -7.33 -7.62 5.76
C ALA A 7 -7.55 -8.20 4.38
N LYS A 8 -8.51 -7.61 3.67
CA LYS A 8 -8.75 -7.89 2.26
C LYS A 8 -9.01 -6.62 1.48
N LEU A 9 -8.50 -6.60 0.25
CA LEU A 9 -8.86 -5.65 -0.79
C LEU A 9 -10.01 -6.27 -1.61
N VAL A 10 -11.12 -5.55 -1.71
CA VAL A 10 -12.30 -5.94 -2.50
C VAL A 10 -12.48 -4.93 -3.61
N LEU A 11 -12.51 -5.40 -4.86
CA LEU A 11 -12.79 -4.57 -6.04
C LEU A 11 -14.31 -4.52 -6.31
N ASP A 12 -14.76 -3.53 -7.07
CA ASP A 12 -16.18 -3.33 -7.44
C ASP A 12 -16.80 -4.55 -8.14
N ASP A 13 -16.02 -5.26 -8.97
CA ASP A 13 -16.46 -6.50 -9.61
C ASP A 13 -16.53 -7.73 -8.67
N GLY A 14 -16.27 -7.54 -7.38
CA GLY A 14 -16.30 -8.57 -6.34
C GLY A 14 -15.00 -9.37 -6.21
N ALA A 15 -14.00 -9.14 -7.06
CA ALA A 15 -12.70 -9.79 -6.90
C ALA A 15 -12.07 -9.39 -5.56
N THR A 16 -11.67 -10.39 -4.78
CA THR A 16 -11.12 -10.20 -3.43
C THR A 16 -9.69 -10.70 -3.34
N PHE A 17 -8.85 -9.94 -2.66
CA PHE A 17 -7.43 -10.21 -2.47
C PHE A 17 -7.06 -10.10 -0.98
N PRO A 18 -6.78 -11.23 -0.31
CA PRO A 18 -6.40 -11.23 1.10
C PRO A 18 -4.97 -10.71 1.31
N GLY A 19 -4.71 -10.18 2.50
CA GLY A 19 -3.42 -9.66 2.93
C GLY A 19 -3.40 -9.30 4.41
N PHE A 20 -2.43 -8.48 4.80
CA PHE A 20 -2.25 -8.02 6.17
C PHE A 20 -2.00 -6.52 6.18
N LEU A 21 -2.60 -5.78 7.11
CA LEU A 21 -2.32 -4.36 7.25
C LEU A 21 -0.88 -4.10 7.73
N PHE A 22 -0.35 -2.94 7.34
CA PHE A 22 0.90 -2.35 7.83
C PHE A 22 0.84 -0.82 7.69
N GLY A 23 1.78 -0.09 8.31
CA GLY A 23 1.71 1.38 8.39
C GLY A 23 0.75 1.82 9.48
N ASP A 24 -0.04 2.88 9.25
CA ASP A 24 -1.13 3.26 10.15
C ASP A 24 -2.29 2.27 9.99
N ALA A 25 -2.23 1.14 10.69
CA ALA A 25 -3.24 0.09 10.61
C ALA A 25 -4.44 0.47 11.50
N PRO A 26 -5.59 0.87 10.94
CA PRO A 26 -6.73 1.26 11.74
C PRO A 26 -7.36 0.07 12.46
N ASP A 27 -8.11 0.36 13.51
CA ASP A 27 -8.98 -0.61 14.17
C ASP A 27 -10.01 -1.19 13.19
N ALA A 28 -10.55 -2.37 13.51
CA ALA A 28 -11.40 -3.19 12.64
C ALA A 28 -12.64 -2.48 12.02
N ALA A 29 -13.00 -1.29 12.50
CA ALA A 29 -14.16 -0.53 12.04
C ALA A 29 -13.89 0.38 10.82
N GLN A 30 -12.63 0.66 10.46
CA GLN A 30 -12.34 1.61 9.39
C GLN A 30 -12.09 0.90 8.05
N ALA A 31 -12.93 1.21 7.07
CA ALA A 31 -12.73 0.83 5.69
C ALA A 31 -12.02 1.94 4.93
N ILE A 32 -11.06 1.58 4.08
CA ILE A 32 -10.36 2.54 3.22
C ILE A 32 -10.88 2.35 1.81
N GLN A 33 -11.35 3.43 1.20
CA GLN A 33 -11.93 3.43 -0.13
C GLN A 33 -11.07 4.27 -1.07
N GLY A 34 -10.98 3.85 -2.32
CA GLY A 34 -10.28 4.60 -3.35
C GLY A 34 -10.30 3.90 -4.69
N ASN A 35 -9.86 4.63 -5.71
CA ASN A 35 -9.71 4.05 -7.05
C ASN A 35 -8.45 3.17 -7.08
N CYS A 36 -8.61 1.88 -7.36
CA CYS A 36 -7.49 0.95 -7.39
C CYS A 36 -6.79 1.00 -8.74
N THR A 37 -5.55 1.49 -8.71
CA THR A 37 -4.64 1.57 -9.84
C THR A 37 -3.40 0.74 -9.58
N PHE A 38 -2.55 0.56 -10.60
CA PHE A 38 -1.26 -0.07 -10.40
C PHE A 38 -0.17 0.69 -11.12
N THR A 39 1.06 0.56 -10.61
CA THR A 39 2.28 0.94 -11.31
C THR A 39 3.19 -0.26 -11.52
N THR A 40 3.91 -0.25 -12.64
CA THR A 40 4.98 -1.19 -12.96
C THR A 40 6.37 -0.66 -12.60
N ASP A 41 6.44 0.54 -12.02
CA ASP A 41 7.70 1.15 -11.65
C ASP A 41 8.42 0.29 -10.61
N MET A 42 9.67 -0.02 -10.92
CA MET A 42 10.47 -0.92 -10.09
C MET A 42 11.20 -0.21 -8.97
N PHE A 43 11.25 1.13 -9.03
CA PHE A 43 12.01 2.00 -8.16
C PHE A 43 11.18 3.25 -7.84
N ALA A 44 11.72 4.12 -6.98
CA ALA A 44 11.13 5.42 -6.68
C ALA A 44 9.69 5.37 -6.12
N TYR A 45 9.36 4.35 -5.33
CA TYR A 45 8.04 4.25 -4.68
C TYR A 45 7.68 5.48 -3.82
N GLN A 46 8.66 6.21 -3.29
CA GLN A 46 8.43 7.46 -2.55
C GLN A 46 7.80 8.53 -3.45
N ARG A 47 8.30 8.69 -4.68
CA ARG A 47 7.77 9.65 -5.66
C ARG A 47 6.34 9.28 -6.05
N GLU A 48 6.10 8.01 -6.33
CA GLU A 48 4.75 7.53 -6.66
C GLU A 48 3.76 7.78 -5.52
N LEU A 49 4.17 7.59 -4.27
CA LEU A 49 3.32 7.79 -3.10
C LEU A 49 3.06 9.26 -2.77
N THR A 50 3.99 10.15 -3.14
CA THR A 50 3.91 11.59 -2.84
C THR A 50 3.44 12.43 -4.03
N ASP A 51 3.19 11.82 -5.19
CA ASP A 51 2.70 12.51 -6.38
C ASP A 51 1.23 12.93 -6.20
N PRO A 52 0.88 14.22 -6.26
CA PRO A 52 -0.50 14.68 -6.20
C PRO A 52 -1.42 14.05 -7.25
N ALA A 53 -0.90 13.58 -8.38
CA ALA A 53 -1.69 12.88 -9.39
C ALA A 53 -2.28 11.54 -8.88
N ARG A 54 -1.74 10.98 -7.80
CA ARG A 54 -2.18 9.72 -7.17
C ARG A 54 -3.13 9.94 -6.00
N SER A 55 -3.60 11.17 -5.80
CA SER A 55 -4.46 11.54 -4.67
C SER A 55 -5.72 10.67 -4.61
N GLY A 56 -5.94 10.01 -3.48
CA GLY A 56 -7.10 9.14 -3.27
C GLY A 56 -7.03 7.77 -3.95
N GLU A 57 -5.93 7.43 -4.62
CA GLU A 57 -5.75 6.11 -5.23
C GLU A 57 -5.34 5.06 -4.20
N ILE A 58 -5.84 3.84 -4.38
CA ILE A 58 -5.27 2.64 -3.75
C ILE A 58 -4.21 2.12 -4.72
N LEU A 59 -2.95 2.47 -4.44
CA LEU A 59 -1.85 2.24 -5.37
C LEU A 59 -1.25 0.84 -5.19
N VAL A 60 -1.32 0.03 -6.26
CA VAL A 60 -0.73 -1.32 -6.29
C VAL A 60 0.65 -1.29 -6.95
N PHE A 61 1.67 -1.74 -6.23
CA PHE A 61 2.99 -1.96 -6.82
C PHE A 61 3.08 -3.37 -7.42
N ALA A 62 3.40 -3.43 -8.72
CA ALA A 62 3.66 -4.70 -9.39
C ALA A 62 4.96 -5.36 -8.93
N THR A 63 5.91 -4.59 -8.41
CA THR A 63 7.16 -5.10 -7.86
C THR A 63 6.93 -5.90 -6.58
N PRO A 64 7.59 -7.06 -6.45
CA PRO A 64 7.29 -7.98 -5.36
C PRO A 64 7.78 -7.49 -4.00
N GLN A 65 8.81 -6.64 -3.97
CA GLN A 65 9.39 -6.11 -2.75
C GLN A 65 9.48 -4.59 -2.84
N ILE A 66 8.89 -3.90 -1.86
CA ILE A 66 8.89 -2.44 -1.72
C ILE A 66 9.49 -2.07 -0.36
N GLY A 67 10.08 -0.87 -0.23
CA GLY A 67 10.65 -0.39 1.04
C GLY A 67 12.13 -0.74 1.27
N ASN A 68 12.81 -1.37 0.31
CA ASN A 68 14.20 -1.81 0.44
C ASN A 68 15.22 -0.67 0.62
N VAL A 69 14.92 0.53 0.11
CA VAL A 69 15.79 1.72 0.25
C VAL A 69 15.33 2.67 1.35
N GLY A 70 14.28 2.30 2.11
CA GLY A 70 13.71 3.12 3.17
C GLY A 70 13.02 4.38 2.67
N TRP A 71 12.90 5.36 3.56
CA TRP A 71 12.32 6.68 3.30
C TRP A 71 13.35 7.77 3.59
N ASN A 72 13.32 8.86 2.82
CA ASN A 72 14.12 10.06 3.07
C ASN A 72 13.33 11.32 2.66
N SER A 73 13.78 12.49 3.08
CA SER A 73 13.10 13.75 2.77
C SER A 73 13.35 14.31 1.36
N GLU A 74 14.29 13.74 0.60
CA GLU A 74 14.74 14.28 -0.69
C GLU A 74 14.07 13.64 -1.90
N ASP A 75 13.66 12.36 -1.80
CA ASP A 75 13.13 11.57 -2.91
C ASP A 75 11.60 11.69 -3.06
N VAL A 76 11.02 12.80 -2.63
CA VAL A 76 9.61 13.15 -2.81
C VAL A 76 9.31 13.58 -4.25
N ALA A 77 8.05 13.51 -4.66
CA ALA A 77 7.61 14.01 -5.96
C ALA A 77 7.87 15.53 -6.06
N GLU A 78 8.44 15.98 -7.18
CA GLU A 78 8.76 17.39 -7.41
C GLU A 78 7.50 18.28 -7.44
N SER A 79 6.36 17.68 -7.77
CA SER A 79 5.03 18.31 -7.76
C SER A 79 4.37 18.36 -6.37
N GLY A 80 4.91 17.67 -5.36
CA GLY A 80 4.34 17.52 -4.03
C GLY A 80 5.12 18.25 -2.93
N ASP A 81 4.58 18.25 -1.73
CA ASP A 81 5.21 18.81 -0.50
C ASP A 81 5.83 17.72 0.41
N GLY A 82 5.87 16.48 -0.09
CA GLY A 82 6.33 15.31 0.66
C GLY A 82 5.23 14.57 1.42
N SER A 83 3.98 15.06 1.39
CA SER A 83 2.83 14.30 1.88
C SER A 83 2.51 13.12 0.96
N ILE A 84 2.16 11.98 1.57
CA ILE A 84 1.65 10.81 0.86
C ILE A 84 0.21 11.10 0.49
N THR A 85 -0.06 11.13 -0.81
CA THR A 85 -1.37 11.53 -1.36
C THR A 85 -2.25 10.31 -1.67
N ALA A 86 -1.62 9.15 -1.89
CA ALA A 86 -2.31 7.88 -2.10
C ALA A 86 -3.15 7.52 -0.86
N ALA A 87 -4.37 7.03 -1.08
CA ALA A 87 -5.28 6.60 0.00
C ALA A 87 -4.76 5.36 0.74
N ALA A 88 -4.13 4.44 -0.01
CA ALA A 88 -3.47 3.28 0.56
C ALA A 88 -2.44 2.70 -0.39
N VAL A 89 -1.53 1.88 0.16
CA VAL A 89 -0.54 1.15 -0.64
C VAL A 89 -0.77 -0.36 -0.61
N VAL A 90 -0.69 -1.00 -1.76
CA VAL A 90 -0.86 -2.46 -1.90
C VAL A 90 0.43 -3.07 -2.43
N VAL A 91 1.00 -4.00 -1.67
CA VAL A 91 2.29 -4.62 -2.00
C VAL A 91 2.27 -6.13 -1.75
N ARG A 92 3.19 -6.84 -2.41
CA ARG A 92 3.39 -8.26 -2.14
C ARG A 92 4.19 -8.46 -0.85
N ASP A 93 5.32 -7.79 -0.72
CA ASP A 93 6.16 -7.82 0.47
C ASP A 93 6.78 -6.45 0.76
N VAL A 94 6.99 -6.18 2.04
CA VAL A 94 7.63 -4.95 2.54
C VAL A 94 8.98 -5.33 3.12
N SER A 95 10.05 -4.65 2.70
CA SER A 95 11.36 -4.87 3.28
C SER A 95 11.34 -4.55 4.78
N ARG A 96 11.68 -5.54 5.60
CA ARG A 96 11.73 -5.37 7.06
C ARG A 96 12.85 -4.44 7.50
N ILE A 97 13.95 -4.44 6.77
CA ILE A 97 15.13 -3.62 7.05
C ILE A 97 15.43 -2.86 5.76
N PRO A 98 15.34 -1.51 5.77
CA PRO A 98 15.85 -0.73 4.65
C PRO A 98 17.38 -0.74 4.68
N SER A 99 18.00 -0.81 3.50
CA SER A 99 19.46 -0.86 3.37
C SER A 99 19.91 0.09 2.27
N ASN A 100 19.94 1.38 2.60
CA ASN A 100 20.47 2.44 1.74
C ASN A 100 21.13 3.51 2.63
N PHE A 101 22.27 4.06 2.20
CA PHE A 101 22.98 5.10 2.95
C PHE A 101 22.16 6.39 3.12
N ARG A 102 21.19 6.64 2.26
CA ARG A 102 20.24 7.76 2.34
C ARG A 102 18.99 7.44 3.15
N SER A 103 18.81 6.22 3.63
CA SER A 103 17.61 5.83 4.37
C SER A 103 17.60 6.50 5.76
N GLU A 104 16.55 7.25 6.05
CA GLU A 104 16.33 7.89 7.35
C GLU A 104 15.39 7.07 8.23
N ARG A 105 14.38 6.43 7.62
CA ARG A 105 13.37 5.59 8.30
C ARG A 105 12.83 4.51 7.38
N SER A 106 12.04 3.57 7.90
CA SER A 106 11.40 2.56 7.07
C SER A 106 10.16 3.12 6.37
N LEU A 107 9.69 2.42 5.32
CA LEU A 107 8.41 2.74 4.69
C LEU A 107 7.23 2.57 5.66
N GLU A 108 7.29 1.55 6.52
CA GLU A 108 6.24 1.29 7.51
C GLU A 108 6.15 2.43 8.53
N ASP A 109 7.29 2.93 9.00
CA ASP A 109 7.33 4.10 9.90
C ASP A 109 6.77 5.34 9.22
N GLU A 110 7.07 5.55 7.92
CA GLU A 110 6.55 6.73 7.23
C GLU A 110 5.04 6.70 7.05
N LEU A 111 4.52 5.55 6.62
CA LEU A 111 3.08 5.35 6.50
C LEU A 111 2.39 5.60 7.85
N GLN A 112 2.99 5.13 8.95
CA GLN A 112 2.48 5.39 10.29
C GLN A 112 2.53 6.88 10.67
N ASN A 113 3.64 7.57 10.38
CA ASN A 113 3.80 9.00 10.70
C ASN A 113 2.80 9.89 9.95
N GLN A 114 2.44 9.51 8.72
CA GLN A 114 1.52 10.28 7.88
C GLN A 114 0.07 9.80 7.95
N GLY A 115 -0.25 8.79 8.75
CA GLY A 115 -1.61 8.27 8.90
C GLY A 115 -2.12 7.54 7.64
N VAL A 116 -1.21 6.87 6.91
CA VAL A 116 -1.54 6.12 5.70
C VAL A 116 -1.43 4.63 5.96
N THR A 117 -2.42 3.88 5.49
CA THR A 117 -2.45 2.43 5.65
C THR A 117 -1.93 1.73 4.40
N GLY A 118 -1.18 0.64 4.62
CA GLY A 118 -0.82 -0.30 3.58
C GLY A 118 -1.42 -1.69 3.80
N ILE A 119 -1.54 -2.47 2.73
CA ILE A 119 -1.82 -3.91 2.76
C ILE A 119 -0.69 -4.67 2.07
N ARG A 120 -0.09 -5.62 2.80
CA ARG A 120 0.99 -6.50 2.31
C ARG A 120 0.53 -7.94 2.20
N GLY A 121 1.29 -8.78 1.49
CA GLY A 121 0.99 -10.20 1.30
C GLY A 121 -0.02 -10.46 0.19
N VAL A 122 -0.52 -9.42 -0.48
CA VAL A 122 -1.45 -9.53 -1.60
C VAL A 122 -0.74 -10.21 -2.78
N ASP A 123 -1.44 -11.07 -3.52
CA ASP A 123 -0.98 -11.53 -4.83
C ASP A 123 -1.10 -10.40 -5.86
N THR A 124 -0.14 -9.47 -5.82
CA THR A 124 -0.11 -8.30 -6.70
C THR A 124 -0.01 -8.69 -8.17
N ARG A 125 0.55 -9.86 -8.51
CA ARG A 125 0.59 -10.35 -9.89
C ARG A 125 -0.81 -10.71 -10.39
N LYS A 126 -1.62 -11.40 -9.58
CA LYS A 126 -3.02 -11.68 -9.91
C LYS A 126 -3.82 -10.38 -10.00
N LEU A 127 -3.64 -9.48 -9.05
CA LEU A 127 -4.33 -8.19 -9.00
C LEU A 127 -4.02 -7.30 -10.22
N VAL A 128 -2.74 -7.11 -10.53
CA VAL A 128 -2.30 -6.33 -11.71
C VAL A 128 -2.83 -6.93 -13.00
N ARG A 129 -2.80 -8.26 -13.16
CA ARG A 129 -3.38 -8.94 -14.34
C ARG A 129 -4.87 -8.72 -14.47
N HIS A 130 -5.57 -8.62 -13.35
CA HIS A 130 -7.00 -8.36 -13.29
C HIS A 130 -7.29 -6.91 -13.72
N LEU A 131 -6.65 -5.94 -13.06
CA LEU A 131 -6.77 -4.51 -13.38
C LEU A 131 -6.33 -4.17 -14.81
N SER A 132 -5.34 -4.89 -15.36
CA SER A 132 -4.92 -4.72 -16.77
C SER A 132 -6.01 -5.10 -17.77
N LYS A 133 -6.97 -5.95 -17.39
CA LYS A 133 -8.08 -6.38 -18.24
C LYS A 133 -9.35 -5.56 -18.00
N THR A 134 -9.61 -5.21 -16.74
CA THR A 134 -10.84 -4.51 -16.32
C THR A 134 -10.69 -2.99 -16.35
N GLY A 135 -9.46 -2.48 -16.34
CA GLY A 135 -9.15 -1.08 -16.05
C GLY A 135 -9.15 -0.79 -14.54
N PRO A 136 -8.79 0.45 -14.16
CA PRO A 136 -8.96 0.96 -12.80
C PRO A 136 -10.40 0.83 -12.34
N GLN A 137 -10.59 0.48 -11.07
CA GLN A 137 -11.92 0.32 -10.49
C GLN A 137 -11.92 0.70 -9.02
N GLN A 138 -13.10 1.08 -8.51
CA GLN A 138 -13.26 1.35 -7.08
C GLN A 138 -12.94 0.11 -6.27
N ALA A 139 -12.26 0.31 -5.15
CA ALA A 139 -11.92 -0.75 -4.23
C ALA A 139 -12.06 -0.31 -2.78
N THR A 140 -12.24 -1.30 -1.91
CA THR A 140 -12.30 -1.10 -0.47
C THR A 140 -11.33 -2.06 0.22
N ILE A 141 -10.50 -1.54 1.12
CA ILE A 141 -9.71 -2.33 2.06
C ILE A 141 -10.49 -2.43 3.36
N THR A 142 -10.67 -3.66 3.85
CA THR A 142 -11.38 -3.94 5.11
C THR A 142 -10.57 -4.89 5.98
N VAL A 143 -10.65 -4.71 7.29
CA VAL A 143 -10.12 -5.68 8.26
C VAL A 143 -10.99 -6.93 8.24
N GLU A 144 -10.35 -8.09 8.17
CA GLU A 144 -11.04 -9.35 8.39
C GLU A 144 -11.13 -9.59 9.90
N ALA A 145 -12.36 -9.59 10.43
CA ALA A 145 -12.60 -10.05 11.78
C ALA A 145 -12.04 -11.46 11.92
N SER A 146 -11.16 -11.66 12.90
CA SER A 146 -10.70 -13.01 13.23
C SER A 146 -11.91 -13.75 13.79
N GLU A 147 -12.44 -14.72 13.04
CA GLU A 147 -13.29 -15.73 13.66
C GLU A 147 -12.41 -16.46 14.68
N GLU A 148 -12.67 -16.23 15.97
CA GLU A 148 -12.11 -17.06 17.03
C GLU A 148 -12.52 -18.51 16.73
N ALA A 149 -11.56 -19.29 16.26
CA ALA A 149 -11.73 -20.73 16.10
C ALA A 149 -12.05 -21.31 17.49
N LYS A 150 -13.30 -21.74 17.65
CA LYS A 150 -13.82 -22.39 18.85
C LYS A 150 -13.24 -23.80 19.02
#